data_AF-A0A318YP05-F1
#
_entry.id   AF-A0A318YP05-F1
#
_cell.length_a   1.000
_cell.length_b   1.000
_cell.length_c   1.000
_cell.angle_alpha   90.00
_cell.angle_beta   90.00
_cell.angle_gamma   90.00
#
_symmetry.space_group_name_H-M   'P 1'
#
loop_
_entity.id
_entity.type
_entity.pdbx_description
1 polymer ?
#
loop_
_entity_poly.entity_id
_entity_poly.type
_entity_poly.pdbx_seq_one_letter_code
_entity_poly.pdbx_strand_id
1 'polypeptide(L)'
;MGRLVNYFPTITAFIAFILTLLCLFAGTQLTVLPGVDIFTVLSSEQSRNTGIHDFYSIYVMSYCEGDLMAGNRRFSNCSKATLPFAFNPSVVLLNETGNTTSLSNLGWPDAVTDDFHAFSMTSRSIGIFYCIGAGAAGLAIVGRLYWLVRRGPRQSVMELAALLLGFIMLGISSIIATVIAFQFVDLVNDHGRDMGVSAEYGPQFLGMTWAATGLMLTGGITSLLTVLVDRSRAETGTLAGDCDDQAKSLMHSDYESVKSSAEPSPGVETEKEGNQ
;
A
#
# COMPACT_ATOMS: atom_id res chain seq x y z
N MET A 1 9.97 9.76 -24.69
CA MET A 1 9.51 8.68 -23.77
C MET A 1 10.14 8.73 -22.38
N GLY A 2 11.43 9.09 -22.19
CA GLY A 2 12.09 8.99 -20.88
C GLY A 2 11.55 9.86 -19.72
N ARG A 3 10.87 10.99 -19.97
CA ARG A 3 10.32 11.83 -18.87
C ARG A 3 9.04 11.25 -18.26
N LEU A 4 8.24 10.51 -19.04
CA LEU A 4 6.93 10.02 -18.60
C LEU A 4 7.07 8.81 -17.66
N VAL A 5 8.06 7.95 -17.93
CA VAL A 5 8.42 6.79 -17.08
C VAL A 5 8.85 7.23 -15.68
N ASN A 6 9.49 8.40 -15.54
CA ASN A 6 9.95 8.91 -14.25
C ASN A 6 8.82 9.41 -13.32
N TYR A 7 7.64 9.74 -13.85
CA TYR A 7 6.48 10.15 -13.04
C TYR A 7 5.51 8.99 -12.79
N PHE A 8 5.70 7.87 -13.48
CA PHE A 8 4.81 6.73 -13.40
C PHE A 8 4.70 6.15 -11.97
N PRO A 9 5.80 5.89 -11.22
CA PRO A 9 5.72 5.41 -9.83
C PRO A 9 4.94 6.34 -8.90
N THR A 10 5.03 7.65 -9.13
CA THR A 10 4.33 8.64 -8.32
C THR A 10 2.86 8.74 -8.65
N ILE A 11 2.49 8.56 -9.92
CA ILE A 11 1.09 8.50 -10.33
C ILE A 11 0.44 7.24 -9.75
N THR A 12 1.11 6.09 -9.84
CA THR A 12 0.59 4.84 -9.25
C THR A 12 0.47 4.94 -7.73
N ALA A 13 1.45 5.56 -7.05
CA ALA A 13 1.38 5.79 -5.60
C ALA A 13 0.23 6.73 -5.22
N PHE A 14 0.00 7.79 -6.00
CA PHE A 14 -1.10 8.73 -5.77
C PHE A 14 -2.48 8.07 -5.93
N ILE A 15 -2.68 7.29 -6.99
CA ILE A 15 -3.93 6.56 -7.20
C ILE A 15 -4.11 5.50 -6.10
N ALA A 16 -3.07 4.75 -5.76
CA ALA A 16 -3.12 3.75 -4.67
C ALA A 16 -3.42 4.40 -3.32
N PHE A 17 -2.87 5.59 -3.04
CA PHE A 17 -3.16 6.36 -1.84
C PHE A 17 -4.64 6.72 -1.76
N ILE A 18 -5.22 7.24 -2.86
CA ILE A 18 -6.66 7.56 -2.91
C ILE A 18 -7.50 6.30 -2.71
N LEU A 19 -7.23 5.21 -3.43
CA LEU A 19 -7.99 3.96 -3.29
C LEU A 19 -7.91 3.42 -1.86
N THR A 20 -6.74 3.51 -1.22
CA THR A 20 -6.56 3.07 0.18
C THR A 20 -7.37 3.94 1.15
N LEU A 21 -7.39 5.26 0.94
CA LEU A 21 -8.23 6.15 1.75
C LEU A 21 -9.72 5.87 1.54
N LEU A 22 -10.14 5.60 0.30
CA LEU A 22 -11.52 5.19 0.01
C LEU A 22 -11.87 3.88 0.73
N CYS A 23 -10.97 2.90 0.77
CA CYS A 23 -11.19 1.65 1.50
C CYS A 23 -11.26 1.85 3.02
N LEU A 24 -10.41 2.73 3.58
CA LEU A 24 -10.43 3.06 5.01
C LEU A 24 -11.70 3.80 5.43
N PHE A 25 -12.14 4.76 4.62
CA PHE A 25 -13.25 5.67 4.95
C PHE A 25 -14.55 5.35 4.22
N ALA A 26 -14.68 4.17 3.61
CA ALA A 26 -15.86 3.74 2.86
C ALA A 26 -17.17 3.91 3.66
N GLY A 27 -17.15 3.55 4.94
CA GLY A 27 -18.31 3.66 5.82
C GLY A 27 -18.66 5.08 6.30
N THR A 28 -17.96 6.13 5.83
CA THR A 28 -18.25 7.53 6.22
C THR A 28 -19.11 8.28 5.20
N GLN A 29 -19.06 7.91 3.92
CA GLN A 29 -19.80 8.57 2.84
C GLN A 29 -20.52 7.55 1.97
N LEU A 30 -21.58 6.98 2.53
CA LEU A 30 -22.45 5.99 1.88
C LEU A 30 -23.17 6.51 0.63
N THR A 31 -23.30 7.83 0.49
CA THR A 31 -23.88 8.47 -0.70
C THR A 31 -23.01 8.29 -1.94
N VAL A 32 -21.69 8.14 -1.77
CA VAL A 32 -20.73 8.00 -2.87
C VAL A 32 -20.30 6.53 -3.04
N LEU A 33 -20.15 5.80 -1.93
CA LEU A 33 -19.66 4.40 -1.94
C LEU A 33 -20.58 3.44 -1.16
N PRO A 34 -21.84 3.24 -1.59
CA PRO A 34 -22.81 2.42 -0.86
C PRO A 34 -22.50 0.90 -0.86
N GLY A 35 -21.60 0.41 -1.73
CA GLY A 35 -21.28 -1.02 -1.89
C GLY A 35 -19.83 -1.38 -1.60
N VAL A 36 -19.11 -0.54 -0.85
CA VAL A 36 -17.68 -0.71 -0.52
C VAL A 36 -17.52 -1.25 0.90
N ASP A 37 -18.43 -2.12 1.31
CA ASP A 37 -18.31 -2.91 2.51
C ASP A 37 -17.35 -4.10 2.28
N ILE A 38 -16.76 -4.62 3.35
CA ILE A 38 -15.99 -5.87 3.29
C ILE A 38 -16.97 -7.04 3.11
N PHE A 39 -18.02 -7.02 3.93
CA PHE A 39 -19.17 -7.91 3.88
C PHE A 39 -20.35 -7.25 4.59
N THR A 40 -21.55 -7.74 4.29
CA THR A 40 -22.82 -7.33 4.88
C THR A 40 -23.48 -8.55 5.50
N VAL A 41 -23.98 -8.42 6.72
CA VAL A 41 -24.82 -9.42 7.38
C VAL A 41 -26.28 -9.00 7.25
N LEU A 42 -27.12 -9.92 6.78
CA LEU A 42 -28.55 -9.79 6.72
C LEU A 42 -29.18 -10.56 7.88
N SER A 43 -30.07 -9.90 8.59
CA SER A 43 -30.85 -10.47 9.68
C SER A 43 -32.18 -11.02 9.17
N SER A 44 -32.81 -11.91 9.95
CA SER A 44 -34.07 -12.55 9.57
C SER A 44 -35.27 -11.61 9.75
N GLU A 45 -36.35 -11.84 8.99
CA GLU A 45 -37.63 -11.08 9.07
C GLU A 45 -38.31 -11.11 10.46
N GLN A 46 -37.87 -12.00 11.36
CA GLN A 46 -38.32 -12.04 12.76
C GLN A 46 -37.86 -10.80 13.56
N SER A 47 -36.85 -10.07 13.05
CA SER A 47 -36.29 -8.83 13.61
C SER A 47 -37.30 -7.67 13.71
N ARG A 48 -38.36 -7.69 12.89
CA ARG A 48 -39.35 -6.60 12.79
C ARG A 48 -40.07 -6.31 14.11
N ASN A 49 -40.18 -7.33 14.98
CA ASN A 49 -40.83 -7.18 16.28
C ASN A 49 -39.85 -6.85 17.42
N THR A 50 -38.54 -6.87 17.16
CA THR A 50 -37.50 -6.73 18.19
C THR A 50 -36.70 -5.43 18.07
N GLY A 51 -37.00 -4.59 17.07
CA GLY A 51 -36.34 -3.29 16.86
C GLY A 51 -34.92 -3.38 16.29
N ILE A 52 -34.56 -4.53 15.70
CA ILE A 52 -33.25 -4.77 15.11
C ILE A 52 -33.30 -4.43 13.62
N HIS A 53 -32.22 -3.87 13.07
CA HIS A 53 -32.10 -3.56 11.65
C HIS A 53 -32.00 -4.79 10.75
N ASP A 54 -32.49 -4.67 9.52
CA ASP A 54 -32.51 -5.78 8.56
C ASP A 54 -31.11 -6.15 8.05
N PHE A 55 -30.19 -5.18 7.97
CA PHE A 55 -28.82 -5.45 7.54
C PHE A 55 -27.78 -4.59 8.26
N TYR A 56 -26.58 -5.16 8.36
CA TYR A 56 -25.37 -4.54 8.91
C TYR A 56 -24.23 -4.67 7.91
N SER A 57 -23.74 -3.56 7.36
CA SER A 57 -22.59 -3.52 6.45
C SER A 57 -21.32 -3.17 7.22
N ILE A 58 -20.30 -4.03 7.13
CA ILE A 58 -19.04 -3.92 7.88
C ILE A 58 -17.97 -3.29 6.98
N TYR A 59 -17.36 -2.21 7.44
CA TYR A 59 -16.23 -1.54 6.80
C TYR A 59 -14.95 -1.74 7.63
N VAL A 60 -13.81 -1.30 7.10
CA VAL A 60 -12.49 -1.42 7.77
C VAL A 60 -12.47 -0.73 9.15
N MET A 61 -13.20 0.37 9.28
CA MET A 61 -13.11 1.32 10.39
C MET A 61 -14.41 1.49 11.17
N SER A 62 -15.52 1.09 10.57
CA SER A 62 -16.88 1.37 11.03
C SER A 62 -17.83 0.28 10.55
N TYR A 63 -19.04 0.30 11.07
CA TYR A 63 -20.16 -0.44 10.50
C TYR A 63 -21.33 0.52 10.28
N CYS A 64 -22.21 0.17 9.35
CA CYS A 64 -23.47 0.88 9.16
C CYS A 64 -24.62 -0.10 9.17
N GLU A 65 -25.74 0.35 9.70
CA GLU A 65 -26.96 -0.42 9.86
C GLU A 65 -28.10 0.21 9.07
N GLY A 66 -29.08 -0.60 8.68
CA GLY A 66 -30.22 -0.11 7.93
C GLY A 66 -31.28 -1.16 7.65
N ASP A 67 -32.32 -0.72 6.94
CA ASP A 67 -33.51 -1.51 6.66
C ASP A 67 -33.66 -1.77 5.17
N LEU A 68 -34.25 -2.91 4.81
CA LEU A 68 -34.52 -3.31 3.44
C LEU A 68 -35.88 -2.76 3.01
N MET A 69 -35.86 -1.67 2.23
CA MET A 69 -37.06 -1.02 1.72
C MET A 69 -37.31 -1.46 0.27
N ALA A 70 -38.30 -2.31 0.04
CA ALA A 70 -38.67 -2.83 -1.29
C ALA A 70 -37.50 -3.49 -2.05
N GLY A 71 -36.64 -4.21 -1.32
CA GLY A 71 -35.45 -4.87 -1.87
C GLY A 71 -34.23 -3.94 -2.02
N ASN A 72 -34.34 -2.66 -1.66
CA ASN A 72 -33.23 -1.71 -1.70
C ASN A 72 -32.70 -1.41 -0.30
N ARG A 73 -31.37 -1.35 -0.15
CA ARG A 73 -30.69 -1.08 1.13
C ARG A 73 -30.84 0.39 1.50
N ARG A 74 -31.50 0.68 2.61
CA ARG A 74 -31.59 2.05 3.16
C ARG A 74 -30.82 2.12 4.47
N PHE A 75 -29.68 2.80 4.43
CA PHE A 75 -28.88 3.05 5.63
C PHE A 75 -29.62 3.98 6.60
N SER A 76 -29.63 3.62 7.87
CA SER A 76 -30.21 4.37 8.98
C SER A 76 -29.13 5.17 9.69
N ASN A 77 -28.14 4.47 10.24
CA ASN A 77 -27.09 5.06 11.05
C ASN A 77 -25.74 4.35 10.83
N CYS A 78 -24.65 5.03 11.17
CA CYS A 78 -23.30 4.48 11.08
C CYS A 78 -22.55 4.70 12.39
N SER A 79 -21.74 3.72 12.75
CA SER A 79 -20.82 3.84 13.86
C SER A 79 -19.74 4.88 13.57
N LYS A 80 -19.17 5.46 14.63
CA LYS A 80 -17.98 6.31 14.49
C LYS A 80 -16.80 5.46 14.00
N ALA A 81 -15.99 6.03 13.10
CA ALA A 81 -14.76 5.39 12.63
C ALA A 81 -13.75 5.25 13.78
N THR A 82 -13.25 4.05 14.03
CA THR A 82 -12.30 3.75 15.13
C THR A 82 -11.15 2.84 14.68
N LEU A 83 -9.96 2.99 15.27
CA LEU A 83 -8.80 2.11 15.05
C LEU A 83 -8.22 1.64 16.39
N PRO A 84 -7.96 0.33 16.56
CA PRO A 84 -8.40 -0.78 15.70
C PRO A 84 -9.90 -1.09 15.89
N PHE A 85 -10.61 -1.41 14.81
CA PHE A 85 -12.04 -1.76 14.83
C PHE A 85 -12.26 -3.28 14.71
N ALA A 86 -13.20 -3.80 15.48
CA ALA A 86 -13.78 -5.12 15.30
C ALA A 86 -15.27 -5.04 15.51
N PHE A 87 -16.03 -5.51 14.52
CA PHE A 87 -17.47 -5.65 14.67
C PHE A 87 -17.77 -6.78 15.65
N ASN A 88 -18.60 -6.50 16.66
CA ASN A 88 -19.09 -7.51 17.59
C ASN A 88 -20.63 -7.48 17.59
N PRO A 89 -21.29 -8.50 17.02
CA PRO A 89 -22.76 -8.51 16.89
C PRO A 89 -23.46 -8.54 18.25
N SER A 90 -22.89 -9.21 19.25
CA SER A 90 -23.53 -9.34 20.58
C SER A 90 -23.74 -7.99 21.27
N VAL A 91 -22.74 -7.11 21.19
CA VAL A 91 -22.78 -5.79 21.85
C VAL A 91 -23.76 -4.86 21.12
N VAL A 92 -23.75 -4.88 19.79
CA VAL A 92 -24.63 -4.04 18.98
C VAL A 92 -26.09 -4.44 19.21
N LEU A 93 -26.40 -5.74 19.14
CA LEU A 93 -27.76 -6.23 19.28
C LEU A 93 -28.35 -6.02 20.68
N LEU A 94 -27.54 -6.20 21.73
CA LEU A 94 -27.94 -5.93 23.10
C LEU A 94 -28.20 -4.45 23.34
N ASN A 95 -27.44 -3.56 22.69
CA ASN A 95 -27.62 -2.12 22.80
C ASN A 95 -28.95 -1.68 22.16
N GLU A 96 -29.28 -2.20 20.98
CA GLU A 96 -30.54 -1.88 20.28
C GLU A 96 -31.78 -2.38 21.04
N THR A 97 -31.66 -3.48 21.79
CA THR A 97 -32.76 -4.04 22.60
C THR A 97 -32.84 -3.47 24.03
N GLY A 98 -32.10 -2.39 24.31
CA GLY A 98 -32.09 -1.72 25.60
C GLY A 98 -31.53 -2.58 26.75
N ASN A 99 -30.72 -3.59 26.43
CA ASN A 99 -30.13 -4.55 27.39
C ASN A 99 -31.18 -5.32 28.22
N THR A 100 -32.41 -5.45 27.71
CA THR A 100 -33.53 -6.07 28.43
C THR A 100 -33.72 -7.56 28.11
N THR A 101 -33.16 -8.03 26.99
CA THR A 101 -33.29 -9.40 26.48
C THR A 101 -31.93 -10.00 26.17
N SER A 102 -31.71 -11.27 26.49
CA SER A 102 -30.49 -11.98 26.09
C SER A 102 -30.47 -12.28 24.59
N LEU A 103 -29.28 -12.33 23.99
CA LEU A 103 -29.04 -12.66 22.58
C LEU A 103 -29.73 -13.97 22.15
N SER A 104 -29.71 -14.96 23.03
CA SER A 104 -30.37 -16.26 22.87
C SER A 104 -31.89 -16.16 22.75
N ASN A 105 -32.53 -15.19 23.39
CA ASN A 105 -33.98 -14.98 23.31
C ASN A 105 -34.39 -14.27 22.01
N LEU A 106 -33.43 -13.66 21.30
CA LEU A 106 -33.62 -13.00 20.00
C LEU A 106 -33.46 -13.99 18.83
N GLY A 107 -33.21 -15.27 19.12
CA GLY A 107 -32.93 -16.28 18.09
C GLY A 107 -31.58 -16.08 17.41
N TRP A 108 -30.65 -15.33 18.02
CA TRP A 108 -29.32 -15.15 17.48
C TRP A 108 -28.42 -16.35 17.85
N PRO A 109 -27.76 -17.00 16.86
CA PRO A 109 -26.94 -18.18 17.11
C PRO A 109 -25.61 -17.84 17.79
N ASP A 110 -25.31 -18.55 18.87
CA ASP A 110 -24.02 -18.43 19.58
C ASP A 110 -22.83 -18.80 18.66
N ALA A 111 -23.01 -19.76 17.75
CA ALA A 111 -22.00 -20.16 16.78
C ALA A 111 -21.51 -18.99 15.91
N VAL A 112 -22.43 -18.14 15.43
CA VAL A 112 -22.07 -16.94 14.66
C VAL A 112 -21.33 -15.95 15.55
N THR A 113 -21.77 -15.74 16.80
CA THR A 113 -21.06 -14.86 17.75
C THR A 113 -19.61 -15.32 17.99
N ASP A 114 -19.42 -16.63 18.13
CA ASP A 114 -18.10 -17.23 18.33
C ASP A 114 -17.20 -17.05 17.10
N ASP A 115 -17.74 -17.19 15.88
CA ASP A 115 -17.02 -16.92 14.64
C ASP A 115 -16.54 -15.47 14.58
N PHE A 116 -17.42 -14.51 14.88
CA PHE A 116 -17.06 -13.08 14.95
C PHE A 116 -16.02 -12.81 16.04
N HIS A 117 -16.09 -13.49 17.17
CA HIS A 117 -15.11 -13.35 18.24
C HIS A 117 -13.73 -13.86 17.82
N ALA A 118 -13.65 -15.05 17.20
CA ALA A 118 -12.42 -15.59 16.64
C ALA A 118 -11.83 -14.68 15.55
N PHE A 119 -12.70 -14.10 14.74
CA PHE A 119 -12.33 -13.21 13.64
C PHE A 119 -11.91 -11.79 14.09
N SER A 120 -12.30 -11.37 15.30
CA SER A 120 -12.06 -10.01 15.82
C SER A 120 -10.59 -9.59 15.84
N MET A 121 -9.64 -10.52 16.02
CA MET A 121 -8.21 -10.21 15.95
C MET A 121 -7.80 -9.82 14.53
N THR A 122 -8.27 -10.57 13.54
CA THR A 122 -7.96 -10.36 12.12
C THR A 122 -8.56 -9.04 11.60
N SER A 123 -9.80 -8.72 11.99
CA SER A 123 -10.43 -7.46 11.62
C SER A 123 -9.74 -6.24 12.25
N ARG A 124 -9.18 -6.36 13.46
CA ARG A 124 -8.43 -5.26 14.09
C ARG A 124 -7.14 -4.96 13.33
N SER A 125 -6.46 -5.99 12.86
CA SER A 125 -5.19 -5.87 12.14
C SER A 125 -5.35 -5.27 10.74
N ILE A 126 -6.47 -5.54 10.04
CA ILE A 126 -6.67 -5.06 8.67
C ILE A 126 -6.57 -3.52 8.58
N GLY A 127 -7.20 -2.80 9.52
CA GLY A 127 -7.15 -1.34 9.57
C GLY A 127 -5.74 -0.81 9.82
N ILE A 128 -4.98 -1.47 10.69
CA ILE A 128 -3.58 -1.10 10.98
C ILE A 128 -2.71 -1.24 9.73
N PHE A 129 -2.82 -2.37 9.02
CA PHE A 129 -2.03 -2.59 7.79
C PHE A 129 -2.42 -1.60 6.68
N TYR A 130 -3.71 -1.29 6.51
CA TYR A 130 -4.15 -0.24 5.59
C TYR A 130 -3.57 1.13 5.95
N CYS A 131 -3.53 1.50 7.24
CA CYS A 131 -2.94 2.78 7.67
C CYS A 131 -1.44 2.87 7.39
N ILE A 132 -0.69 1.79 7.63
CA ILE A 132 0.75 1.74 7.31
C ILE A 132 0.93 1.83 5.79
N GLY A 133 0.13 1.09 5.01
CA GLY A 133 0.16 1.14 3.55
C GLY A 133 -0.14 2.55 2.99
N ALA A 134 -1.17 3.21 3.51
CA ALA A 134 -1.52 4.59 3.16
C ALA A 134 -0.39 5.57 3.54
N GLY A 135 0.18 5.43 4.73
CA GLY A 135 1.31 6.24 5.20
C GLY A 135 2.54 6.07 4.30
N ALA A 136 2.85 4.84 3.90
CA ALA A 136 3.96 4.55 2.99
C ALA A 136 3.74 5.14 1.59
N ALA A 137 2.52 5.03 1.03
CA ALA A 137 2.16 5.67 -0.23
C ALA A 137 2.24 7.20 -0.15
N GLY A 138 1.75 7.79 0.95
CA GLY A 138 1.86 9.23 1.24
C GLY A 138 3.32 9.69 1.33
N LEU A 139 4.17 8.91 2.01
CA LEU A 139 5.60 9.21 2.13
C LEU A 139 6.30 9.17 0.77
N ALA A 140 5.95 8.23 -0.12
CA ALA A 140 6.48 8.19 -1.48
C ALA A 140 6.13 9.46 -2.28
N ILE A 141 4.88 9.94 -2.15
CA ILE A 141 4.40 11.17 -2.82
C ILE A 141 5.14 12.41 -2.29
N VAL A 142 5.21 12.57 -0.97
CA VAL A 142 5.89 13.71 -0.33
C VAL A 142 7.40 13.69 -0.63
N GLY A 143 8.02 12.52 -0.56
CA GLY A 143 9.42 12.32 -0.91
C GLY A 143 9.72 12.80 -2.33
N ARG A 144 8.85 12.48 -3.29
CA ARG A 144 8.99 12.97 -4.67
C ARG A 144 8.87 14.48 -4.76
N LEU A 145 7.87 15.07 -4.13
CA LEU A 145 7.64 16.51 -4.17
C LEU A 145 8.84 17.27 -3.60
N TYR A 146 9.40 16.78 -2.48
CA TYR A 146 10.59 17.35 -1.87
C TYR A 146 11.79 17.35 -2.83
N TRP A 147 12.07 16.23 -3.49
CA TRP A 147 13.18 16.12 -4.43
C TRP A 147 12.96 16.90 -5.73
N LEU A 148 11.71 17.06 -6.18
CA LEU A 148 11.38 17.94 -7.30
C LEU A 148 11.75 19.41 -7.02
N VAL A 149 11.49 19.88 -5.79
CA VAL A 149 11.86 21.24 -5.36
C VAL A 149 13.38 21.40 -5.25
N ARG A 150 14.08 20.39 -4.71
CA ARG A 150 15.53 20.40 -4.50
C ARG A 150 16.37 20.08 -5.76
N ARG A 151 15.75 19.88 -6.94
CA ARG A 151 16.40 19.39 -8.17
C ARG A 151 17.26 18.14 -7.92
N GLY A 152 16.68 17.19 -7.17
CA GLY A 152 17.33 15.95 -6.77
C GLY A 152 17.48 14.89 -7.85
N PRO A 153 18.01 13.71 -7.48
CA PRO A 153 18.14 12.57 -8.38
C PRO A 153 16.78 12.10 -8.92
N ARG A 154 16.81 11.40 -10.07
CA ARG A 154 15.60 10.94 -10.78
C ARG A 154 14.77 9.94 -10.00
N GLN A 155 15.34 9.23 -9.04
CA GLN A 155 14.69 8.26 -8.15
C GLN A 155 15.46 8.19 -6.82
N SER A 156 14.77 8.12 -5.68
CA SER A 156 15.42 7.93 -4.38
C SER A 156 15.22 6.51 -3.85
N VAL A 157 16.24 5.96 -3.18
CA VAL A 157 16.14 4.65 -2.48
C VAL A 157 15.00 4.67 -1.46
N MET A 158 14.76 5.82 -0.82
CA MET A 158 13.64 6.04 0.11
C MET A 158 12.27 5.87 -0.57
N GLU A 159 12.09 6.42 -1.78
CA GLU A 159 10.86 6.29 -2.56
C GLU A 159 10.60 4.83 -2.95
N LEU A 160 11.64 4.10 -3.38
CA LEU A 160 11.55 2.66 -3.65
C LEU A 160 11.19 1.86 -2.39
N ALA A 161 11.84 2.14 -1.26
CA ALA A 161 11.56 1.47 0.00
C ALA A 161 10.12 1.71 0.48
N ALA A 162 9.61 2.94 0.34
CA ALA A 162 8.24 3.29 0.67
C ALA A 162 7.22 2.57 -0.23
N LEU A 163 7.48 2.46 -1.54
CA LEU A 163 6.65 1.70 -2.47
C LEU A 163 6.59 0.21 -2.13
N LEU A 164 7.73 -0.41 -1.82
CA LEU A 164 7.80 -1.82 -1.44
C LEU A 164 7.11 -2.08 -0.09
N LEU A 165 7.32 -1.21 0.89
CA LEU A 165 6.63 -1.30 2.18
C LEU A 165 5.11 -1.18 1.99
N GLY A 166 4.66 -0.22 1.18
CA GLY A 166 3.25 -0.05 0.88
C GLY A 166 2.66 -1.27 0.14
N PHE A 167 3.38 -1.84 -0.82
CA PHE A 167 2.96 -3.08 -1.50
C PHE A 167 2.78 -4.24 -0.51
N ILE A 168 3.74 -4.47 0.38
CA ILE A 168 3.67 -5.56 1.37
C ILE A 168 2.48 -5.35 2.31
N MET A 169 2.32 -4.15 2.86
CA MET A 169 1.27 -3.87 3.85
C MET A 169 -0.13 -3.92 3.23
N LEU A 170 -0.33 -3.31 2.05
CA LEU A 170 -1.60 -3.39 1.33
C LEU A 170 -1.88 -4.81 0.82
N GLY A 171 -0.85 -5.56 0.42
CA GLY A 171 -0.96 -6.96 0.03
C GLY A 171 -1.44 -7.84 1.18
N ILE A 172 -0.83 -7.73 2.37
CA ILE A 172 -1.28 -8.44 3.57
C ILE A 172 -2.73 -8.07 3.89
N SER A 173 -3.05 -6.77 3.84
CA SER A 173 -4.41 -6.28 4.08
C SER A 173 -5.43 -6.83 3.07
N SER A 174 -5.06 -6.90 1.78
CA SER A 174 -5.89 -7.45 0.69
C SER A 174 -6.13 -8.95 0.87
N ILE A 175 -5.12 -9.70 1.31
CA ILE A 175 -5.25 -11.14 1.61
C ILE A 175 -6.23 -11.32 2.78
N ILE A 176 -6.07 -10.55 3.85
CA ILE A 176 -6.98 -10.58 5.00
C ILE A 176 -8.41 -10.27 4.55
N ALA A 177 -8.63 -9.19 3.80
CA ALA A 177 -9.92 -8.85 3.20
C ALA A 177 -10.53 -10.01 2.40
N THR A 178 -9.71 -10.71 1.63
CA THR A 178 -10.14 -11.84 0.79
C THR A 178 -10.56 -13.04 1.64
N VAL A 179 -9.82 -13.35 2.71
CA VAL A 179 -10.19 -14.41 3.67
C VAL A 179 -11.54 -14.08 4.32
N ILE A 180 -11.78 -12.82 4.67
CA ILE A 180 -13.05 -12.38 5.26
C ILE A 180 -14.19 -12.56 4.26
N ALA A 181 -14.00 -12.01 3.06
CA ALA A 181 -15.03 -11.99 2.03
C ALA A 181 -15.46 -13.41 1.61
N PHE A 182 -14.56 -14.38 1.62
CA PHE A 182 -14.91 -15.75 1.21
C PHE A 182 -15.10 -16.68 2.41
N GLN A 183 -14.06 -16.91 3.21
CA GLN A 183 -14.11 -17.95 4.26
C GLN A 183 -15.01 -17.55 5.42
N PHE A 184 -14.93 -16.30 5.87
CA PHE A 184 -15.74 -15.86 7.00
C PHE A 184 -17.22 -15.72 6.62
N VAL A 185 -17.52 -15.19 5.43
CA VAL A 185 -18.89 -15.11 4.92
C VAL A 185 -19.50 -16.50 4.71
N ASP A 186 -18.75 -17.45 4.16
CA ASP A 186 -19.22 -18.83 4.01
C ASP A 186 -19.52 -19.47 5.37
N LEU A 187 -18.64 -19.29 6.37
CA LEU A 187 -18.84 -19.80 7.72
C LEU A 187 -20.10 -19.22 8.38
N VAL A 188 -20.32 -17.90 8.24
CA VAL A 188 -21.53 -17.23 8.75
C VAL A 188 -22.78 -17.74 8.03
N ASN A 189 -22.71 -18.00 6.72
CA ASN A 189 -23.82 -18.56 5.96
C ASN A 189 -24.15 -20.00 6.38
N ASP A 190 -23.14 -20.82 6.64
CA ASP A 190 -23.31 -22.20 7.07
C ASP A 190 -23.95 -22.28 8.47
N HIS A 191 -23.48 -21.47 9.43
CA HIS A 191 -24.04 -21.44 10.79
C HIS A 191 -25.33 -20.60 10.92
N GLY A 192 -25.58 -19.67 10.00
CA GLY A 192 -26.72 -18.75 10.03
C GLY A 192 -27.99 -19.27 9.33
N ARG A 193 -27.86 -20.29 8.47
CA ARG A 193 -28.94 -20.77 7.58
C ARG A 193 -30.20 -21.21 8.31
N ASP A 194 -30.05 -21.89 9.44
CA ASP A 194 -31.18 -22.43 10.21
C ASP A 194 -31.97 -21.35 10.96
N MET A 195 -31.40 -20.15 11.10
CA MET A 195 -31.96 -19.02 11.84
C MET A 195 -32.30 -17.81 10.94
N GLY A 196 -32.18 -17.97 9.62
CA GLY A 196 -32.47 -16.92 8.65
C GLY A 196 -31.46 -15.77 8.64
N VAL A 197 -30.23 -16.00 9.11
CA VAL A 197 -29.12 -15.04 9.03
C VAL A 197 -28.25 -15.43 7.84
N SER A 198 -27.92 -14.47 6.99
CA SER A 198 -27.04 -14.68 5.83
C SER A 198 -26.04 -13.55 5.70
N ALA A 199 -24.85 -13.82 5.19
CA ALA A 199 -23.84 -12.82 4.88
C ALA A 199 -23.53 -12.78 3.38
N GLU A 200 -23.26 -11.58 2.88
CA GLU A 200 -22.83 -11.34 1.51
C GLU A 200 -21.51 -10.57 1.52
N TYR A 201 -20.58 -10.93 0.66
CA TYR A 201 -19.30 -10.23 0.56
C TYR A 201 -19.39 -9.01 -0.36
N GLY A 202 -18.51 -8.03 -0.15
CA GLY A 202 -18.45 -6.81 -0.96
C GLY A 202 -17.44 -6.91 -2.11
N PRO A 203 -17.87 -7.19 -3.37
CA PRO A 203 -16.95 -7.33 -4.50
C PRO A 203 -16.24 -6.02 -4.87
N GLN A 204 -16.88 -4.87 -4.65
CA GLN A 204 -16.29 -3.57 -4.99
C GLN A 204 -15.10 -3.25 -4.09
N PHE A 205 -15.19 -3.56 -2.80
CA PHE A 205 -14.09 -3.40 -1.85
C PHE A 205 -12.89 -4.27 -2.24
N LEU A 206 -13.14 -5.54 -2.56
CA LEU A 206 -12.09 -6.46 -3.03
C LEU A 206 -11.39 -5.95 -4.30
N GLY A 207 -12.18 -5.47 -5.28
CA GLY A 207 -11.63 -4.90 -6.51
C GLY A 207 -10.71 -3.70 -6.24
N MET A 208 -11.11 -2.80 -5.34
CA MET A 208 -10.33 -1.59 -5.04
C MET A 208 -9.06 -1.87 -4.25
N THR A 209 -9.10 -2.78 -3.27
CA THR A 209 -7.90 -3.11 -2.49
C THR A 209 -6.85 -3.84 -3.33
N TRP A 210 -7.27 -4.77 -4.19
CA TRP A 210 -6.37 -5.43 -5.13
C TRP A 210 -5.84 -4.47 -6.20
N ALA A 211 -6.65 -3.52 -6.67
CA ALA A 211 -6.18 -2.46 -7.56
C ALA A 211 -5.11 -1.59 -6.89
N ALA A 212 -5.31 -1.17 -5.64
CA ALA A 212 -4.33 -0.40 -4.88
C ALA A 212 -3.00 -1.18 -4.71
N THR A 213 -3.09 -2.47 -4.34
CA THR A 213 -1.94 -3.36 -4.21
C THR A 213 -1.19 -3.52 -5.55
N GLY A 214 -1.93 -3.74 -6.65
CA GLY A 214 -1.35 -3.86 -7.99
C GLY A 214 -0.67 -2.57 -8.47
N LEU A 215 -1.24 -1.41 -8.16
CA LEU A 215 -0.63 -0.11 -8.45
C LEU A 215 0.68 0.08 -7.68
N MET A 216 0.72 -0.27 -6.39
CA MET A 216 1.96 -0.21 -5.61
C MET A 216 3.03 -1.17 -6.13
N LEU A 217 2.65 -2.38 -6.53
CA LEU A 217 3.55 -3.34 -7.17
C LEU A 217 4.14 -2.79 -8.47
N THR A 218 3.27 -2.26 -9.34
CA THR A 218 3.66 -1.76 -10.66
C THR A 218 4.55 -0.52 -10.56
N GLY A 219 4.26 0.37 -9.62
CA GLY A 219 5.12 1.51 -9.27
C GLY A 219 6.46 1.07 -8.69
N GLY A 220 6.46 0.07 -7.80
CA GLY A 220 7.65 -0.53 -7.20
C GLY A 220 8.58 -1.17 -8.24
N ILE A 221 8.04 -1.98 -9.16
CA ILE A 221 8.80 -2.60 -10.26
C ILE A 221 9.42 -1.53 -11.14
N THR A 222 8.63 -0.53 -11.55
CA THR A 222 9.15 0.56 -12.39
C THR A 222 10.29 1.30 -11.68
N SER A 223 10.13 1.55 -10.38
CA SER A 223 11.13 2.21 -9.55
C SER A 223 12.42 1.39 -9.41
N LEU A 224 12.29 0.08 -9.26
CA LEU A 224 13.42 -0.83 -9.22
C LEU A 224 14.18 -0.83 -10.55
N LEU A 225 13.48 -0.95 -11.68
CA LEU A 225 14.09 -0.95 -13.01
C LEU A 225 14.84 0.36 -13.29
N THR A 226 14.28 1.51 -12.93
CA THR A 226 14.96 2.80 -13.09
C THR A 226 16.24 2.90 -12.26
N VAL A 227 16.23 2.42 -11.02
CA VAL A 227 17.42 2.42 -10.15
C VAL A 227 18.51 1.48 -10.70
N LEU A 228 18.12 0.31 -11.19
CA LEU A 228 19.06 -0.66 -11.80
C LEU A 228 19.68 -0.10 -13.08
N VAL A 229 18.88 0.53 -13.95
CA VAL A 229 19.38 1.15 -15.19
C VAL A 229 20.33 2.31 -14.86
N ASP A 230 19.97 3.19 -13.92
CA ASP A 230 20.83 4.31 -13.54
C ASP A 230 22.16 3.81 -12.92
N ARG A 231 22.13 2.74 -12.12
CA ARG A 231 23.34 2.10 -11.58
C ARG A 231 24.22 1.49 -12.68
N SER A 232 23.64 0.76 -13.63
CA SER A 232 24.40 0.15 -14.74
C SER A 232 25.11 1.19 -15.62
N ARG A 233 24.47 2.35 -15.82
CA ARG A 233 25.06 3.49 -16.55
C ARG A 233 26.22 4.13 -15.80
N ALA A 234 26.11 4.24 -14.48
CA ALA A 234 27.19 4.75 -13.64
C ALA A 234 28.42 3.84 -13.70
N GLU A 235 28.24 2.51 -13.60
CA GLU A 235 29.34 1.54 -13.73
C GLU A 235 30.03 1.62 -15.09
N THR A 236 29.26 1.74 -16.19
CA THR A 236 29.83 1.87 -17.54
C THR A 236 30.61 3.18 -17.72
N GLY A 237 30.14 4.28 -17.13
CA GLY A 237 30.84 5.56 -17.17
C GLY A 237 32.16 5.55 -16.40
N THR A 238 32.20 4.90 -15.24
CA THR A 238 33.44 4.73 -14.47
C THR A 238 34.46 3.90 -15.23
N LEU A 239 34.04 2.78 -15.82
CA LEU A 239 34.94 1.93 -16.62
C LEU A 239 35.49 2.66 -17.84
N ALA A 240 34.67 3.46 -18.54
CA ALA A 240 35.12 4.25 -19.68
C ALA A 240 36.10 5.36 -19.26
N GLY A 241 35.89 6.00 -18.10
CA GLY A 241 36.80 7.00 -17.56
C GLY A 241 38.16 6.43 -17.17
N ASP A 242 38.18 5.27 -16.52
CA ASP A 242 39.41 4.59 -16.09
C ASP A 242 40.28 4.18 -17.30
N CYS A 243 39.65 3.72 -18.40
CA CYS A 243 40.36 3.47 -19.66
C CYS A 243 40.91 4.74 -20.32
N ASP A 244 40.19 5.86 -20.28
CA ASP A 244 40.64 7.13 -20.86
C ASP A 244 41.83 7.71 -20.08
N ASP A 245 41.79 7.64 -18.75
CA ASP A 245 42.89 8.06 -17.89
C ASP A 245 44.13 7.18 -18.05
N GLN A 246 43.95 5.85 -18.17
CA GLN A 246 45.03 4.93 -18.48
C GLN A 246 45.68 5.22 -19.85
N ALA A 247 44.88 5.52 -20.88
CA ALA A 247 45.40 5.85 -22.21
C ALA A 247 46.19 7.17 -22.22
N LYS A 248 45.73 8.19 -21.49
CA LYS A 248 46.46 9.47 -21.36
C LYS A 248 47.78 9.31 -20.61
N SER A 249 47.82 8.46 -19.58
CA SER A 249 49.04 8.20 -18.82
C SER A 249 50.13 7.54 -19.68
N LEU A 250 49.76 6.56 -20.52
CA LEU A 250 50.69 5.90 -21.44
C LEU A 250 51.26 6.87 -22.49
N MET A 251 50.41 7.69 -23.11
CA MET A 251 50.84 8.70 -24.08
C MET A 251 51.79 9.74 -23.48
N HIS A 252 51.58 10.13 -22.22
CA HIS A 252 52.46 11.07 -21.52
C HIS A 252 53.84 10.46 -21.24
N SER A 253 53.88 9.19 -20.81
CA SER A 253 55.12 8.45 -20.57
C SER A 253 55.95 8.28 -21.85
N ASP A 254 55.31 7.94 -22.97
CA ASP A 254 56.01 7.81 -24.26
C ASP A 254 56.56 9.15 -24.75
N TYR A 255 55.80 10.24 -24.57
CA TYR A 255 56.26 11.58 -24.92
C TYR A 255 57.49 12.02 -24.10
N GLU A 256 57.51 11.78 -22.78
CA GLU A 256 58.69 12.08 -21.96
C GLU A 256 59.90 11.21 -22.31
N SER A 257 59.69 9.93 -22.62
CA SER A 257 60.77 9.03 -23.04
C SER A 257 61.40 9.46 -24.37
N VAL A 258 60.58 9.86 -25.34
CA VAL A 258 61.04 10.39 -26.63
C VAL A 258 61.77 11.72 -26.44
N LYS A 259 61.25 12.61 -25.58
CA LYS A 259 61.88 13.90 -25.28
C LYS A 259 63.25 13.72 -24.61
N SER A 260 63.35 12.82 -23.63
CA SER A 260 64.62 12.50 -22.96
C SER A 260 65.66 11.86 -23.88
N SER A 261 65.22 11.17 -24.93
CA SER A 261 66.11 10.59 -25.95
C SER A 261 66.55 11.59 -27.02
N ALA A 262 65.87 12.74 -27.13
CA ALA A 262 66.12 13.78 -28.13
C ALA A 262 66.95 14.97 -27.60
N GLU A 263 67.22 15.06 -26.29
CA GLU A 263 68.10 16.08 -25.72
C GLU A 263 69.59 15.69 -25.91
N PRO A 264 70.41 16.53 -26.58
CA PRO A 264 71.85 16.27 -26.70
C PRO A 264 72.54 16.47 -25.34
N SER A 265 73.45 15.57 -24.97
CA SER A 265 74.32 15.75 -23.79
C SER A 265 75.03 17.11 -23.83
N PRO A 266 75.04 17.89 -22.73
CA PRO A 266 75.92 19.04 -22.64
C PRO A 266 77.36 18.54 -22.70
N GLY A 267 78.08 18.99 -23.73
CA GLY A 267 79.46 18.66 -23.99
C GLY A 267 80.35 19.01 -22.81
N VAL A 268 81.25 18.08 -22.52
CA VAL A 268 82.46 18.29 -21.71
C VAL A 268 83.29 19.36 -22.40
N GLU A 269 83.38 20.55 -21.81
CA GLU A 269 84.43 21.52 -22.17
C GLU A 269 85.44 21.66 -21.03
N THR A 270 86.68 21.43 -21.43
CA THR A 270 87.89 21.22 -20.67
C THR A 270 88.39 22.47 -19.97
N GLU A 271 88.75 22.28 -18.70
CA GLU A 271 89.77 23.01 -17.96
C GLU A 271 91.01 23.33 -18.81
N LYS A 272 91.36 24.62 -18.93
CA LYS A 272 92.74 25.05 -19.18
C LYS A 272 93.07 26.37 -18.47
N GLU A 273 94.13 26.26 -17.68
CA GLU A 273 94.96 27.27 -17.04
C GLU A 273 95.23 28.56 -17.85
N GLY A 274 95.44 29.67 -17.12
CA GLY A 274 96.74 30.34 -17.20
C GLY A 274 96.80 31.76 -17.79
N ASN A 275 97.07 32.70 -16.87
CA ASN A 275 98.12 33.74 -16.94
C ASN A 275 97.81 35.16 -17.45
N GLN A 276 98.30 36.11 -16.63
CA GLN A 276 98.46 37.58 -16.76
C GLN A 276 97.26 38.51 -16.56
#